data_AF-R1GCU4-F1
#
_entry.id   AF-R1GCU4-F1
#
_cell.length_a   1.000
_cell.length_b   1.000
_cell.length_c   1.000
_cell.angle_alpha   90.00
_cell.angle_beta   90.00
_cell.angle_gamma   90.00
#
_symmetry.space_group_name_H-M   'P 1'
#
loop_
_entity.id
_entity.type
_entity.pdbx_description
1 polymer ?
#
loop_
_entity_poly.entity_id
_entity_poly.type
_entity_poly.pdbx_seq_one_letter_code
_entity_poly.pdbx_strand_id
1 'polypeptide(L)'
;MEFPLDLLFFNFLTPLVIKLFKPSDGLHEMYQWWFRKLFVDVDISDNRLDGNAEDDPIHGKSSDLTETVYIPPWFRFRICLFVVAIWLFAAATGVGVTVIPLLFGRRLFSAFMPEGAHINDIYAFSVGIYILGAAAYGAFHLRNIFNFAAHSFRHPFNTTYSTFSILGQYAAQAASIAYVYGALIVVLPVLFAVFLEFYVLIPLHAYLGPGETHVIHIIQDWTLGFLYARIAARILLWNPRSLISRALQAVVRDGYLHPNARLATRAFVLPIGVFFAATLLLPLTLAQLANSTYYASVDAETKTKIYTLVYPLALAVGLSAWMAWGTVQATERWRQRIKDEVYLIGERLHNLGERRAGSNIITAAPEPESSAAAA
;
A
#
# COMPACT_ATOMS: atom_id res chain seq x y z
N MET A 1 19.35 -16.39 -15.53
CA MET A 1 20.12 -15.99 -16.72
C MET A 1 19.39 -14.82 -17.36
N GLU A 2 19.55 -13.62 -16.81
CA GLU A 2 18.91 -12.41 -17.33
C GLU A 2 19.76 -11.88 -18.48
N PHE A 3 19.16 -11.80 -19.67
CA PHE A 3 19.81 -11.29 -20.85
C PHE A 3 20.17 -9.80 -20.64
N PRO A 4 21.43 -9.36 -20.86
CA PRO A 4 21.86 -8.00 -20.53
C PRO A 4 21.42 -7.04 -21.64
N LEU A 5 20.11 -6.80 -21.72
CA LEU A 5 19.49 -5.84 -22.66
C LEU A 5 20.13 -4.44 -22.53
N ASP A 6 20.53 -4.07 -21.32
CA ASP A 6 21.19 -2.79 -21.04
C ASP A 6 22.51 -2.63 -21.79
N LEU A 7 23.30 -3.70 -21.94
CA LEU A 7 24.58 -3.64 -22.65
C LEU A 7 24.39 -3.45 -24.17
N LEU A 8 23.33 -4.05 -24.72
CA LEU A 8 23.00 -3.98 -26.15
C LEU A 8 22.41 -2.60 -26.51
N PHE A 9 21.56 -2.06 -25.63
CA PHE A 9 21.06 -0.69 -25.77
C PHE A 9 22.19 0.32 -25.70
N PHE A 10 23.06 0.22 -24.69
CA PHE A 10 24.11 1.22 -24.46
C PHE A 10 25.19 1.19 -25.55
N ASN A 11 25.68 0.00 -25.92
CA ASN A 11 26.80 -0.13 -26.86
C ASN A 11 26.39 -0.09 -28.34
N PHE A 12 25.15 -0.44 -28.68
CA PHE A 12 24.73 -0.52 -30.09
C PHE A 12 23.68 0.52 -30.45
N LEU A 13 22.64 0.68 -29.63
CA LEU A 13 21.52 1.54 -29.96
C LEU A 13 21.83 3.03 -29.72
N THR A 14 22.47 3.37 -28.60
CA THR A 14 22.85 4.77 -28.28
C THR A 14 23.76 5.41 -29.33
N PRO A 15 24.89 4.79 -29.75
CA PRO A 15 25.74 5.40 -30.78
C PRO A 15 25.02 5.48 -32.14
N LEU A 16 24.15 4.53 -32.47
CA LEU A 16 23.35 4.57 -33.70
C LEU A 16 22.32 5.71 -33.68
N VAL A 17 21.61 5.89 -32.57
CA VAL A 17 20.65 6.99 -32.36
C VAL A 17 21.35 8.35 -32.34
N ILE A 18 22.47 8.49 -31.63
CA ILE A 18 23.25 9.75 -31.61
C ILE A 18 23.78 10.10 -33.01
N LYS A 19 24.22 9.09 -33.79
CA LYS A 19 24.75 9.32 -35.14
C LYS A 19 23.66 9.63 -36.17
N LEU A 20 22.46 9.05 -36.01
CA LEU A 20 21.31 9.27 -36.89
C LEU A 20 20.59 10.59 -36.60
N PHE A 21 20.38 10.94 -35.32
CA PHE A 21 19.59 12.11 -34.94
C PHE A 21 20.41 13.36 -34.61
N LYS A 22 21.72 13.22 -34.35
CA LYS A 22 22.61 14.30 -33.89
C LYS A 22 21.91 15.35 -33.00
N PRO A 23 21.33 14.92 -31.86
CA PRO A 23 20.46 15.77 -31.06
C PRO A 23 21.16 17.04 -30.53
N SER A 24 22.50 17.03 -30.42
CA SER A 24 23.28 18.22 -30.07
C SER A 24 23.14 19.34 -31.09
N ASP A 25 23.12 19.00 -32.38
CA ASP A 25 23.09 19.97 -33.47
C ASP A 25 21.69 20.61 -33.53
N GLY A 26 20.63 19.80 -33.39
CA GLY A 26 19.26 20.29 -33.29
C GLY A 26 19.02 21.14 -32.04
N LEU A 27 19.57 20.76 -30.88
CA LEU A 27 19.50 21.58 -29.67
C LEU A 27 20.32 22.87 -29.81
N HIS A 28 21.47 22.84 -30.47
CA HIS A 28 22.30 24.02 -30.71
C HIS A 28 21.63 24.98 -31.70
N GLU A 29 21.07 24.47 -32.79
CA GLU A 29 20.30 25.26 -33.76
C GLU A 29 19.05 25.87 -33.11
N MET A 30 18.31 25.08 -32.33
CA MET A 30 17.14 25.58 -31.61
C MET A 30 17.52 26.64 -30.57
N TYR A 31 18.60 26.42 -29.80
CA TYR A 31 19.11 27.39 -28.84
C TYR A 31 19.57 28.67 -29.52
N GLN A 32 20.36 28.57 -30.60
CA GLN A 32 20.84 29.72 -31.39
C GLN A 32 19.68 30.49 -32.04
N TRP A 33 18.70 29.78 -32.60
CA TRP A 33 17.49 30.37 -33.18
C TRP A 33 16.67 31.12 -32.13
N TRP A 34 16.48 30.51 -30.96
CA TRP A 34 15.71 31.11 -29.86
C TRP A 34 16.43 32.31 -29.26
N PHE A 35 17.75 32.21 -29.01
CA PHE A 35 18.54 33.31 -28.47
C PHE A 35 18.64 34.49 -29.44
N ARG A 36 18.92 34.26 -30.73
CA ARG A 36 18.97 35.35 -31.74
C ARG A 36 17.65 36.09 -31.92
N LYS A 37 16.52 35.43 -31.65
CA LYS A 37 15.18 36.01 -31.80
C LYS A 37 14.72 36.74 -30.55
N LEU A 38 15.39 36.57 -29.40
CA LEU A 38 14.99 37.16 -28.13
C LEU A 38 16.01 38.16 -27.58
N PHE A 39 17.30 37.97 -27.88
CA PHE A 39 18.39 38.81 -27.42
C PHE A 39 19.14 39.39 -28.61
N VAL A 40 19.21 40.72 -28.66
CA VAL A 40 19.98 41.48 -29.64
C VAL A 40 21.09 42.19 -28.87
N ASP A 41 22.34 42.02 -29.31
CA ASP A 41 23.47 42.72 -28.70
C ASP A 41 23.41 44.21 -29.07
N VAL A 42 23.44 45.07 -28.05
CA VAL A 42 23.42 46.53 -28.18
C VAL A 42 24.65 47.15 -27.52
N ASP A 43 25.11 48.28 -28.06
CA ASP A 43 26.16 49.08 -27.42
C ASP A 43 25.61 49.84 -26.20
N ILE A 44 26.49 50.48 -25.43
CA ILE A 44 26.19 51.28 -24.22
C ILE A 44 25.17 52.39 -24.51
N SER A 45 25.11 52.87 -25.75
CA SER A 45 24.14 53.89 -26.19
C SER A 45 22.79 53.29 -26.68
N ASP A 46 22.55 52.00 -26.43
CA ASP A 46 21.38 51.25 -26.88
C ASP A 46 21.21 51.30 -28.41
N ASN A 47 22.32 51.04 -29.11
CA ASN A 47 22.37 50.96 -30.56
C ASN A 47 22.66 49.51 -30.95
N ARG A 48 21.89 48.95 -31.87
CA ARG A 48 22.02 47.55 -32.28
C ARG A 48 23.35 47.32 -33.01
N LEU A 49 24.02 46.22 -32.68
CA LEU A 49 25.30 45.82 -33.29
C LEU A 49 25.12 44.91 -34.52
N ASP A 50 23.88 44.52 -34.86
CA ASP A 50 23.56 43.57 -35.92
C ASP A 50 23.34 44.20 -37.31
N GLY A 51 23.41 45.53 -37.43
CA GLY A 51 23.34 46.28 -38.69
C GLY A 51 21.95 46.31 -39.35
N ASN A 52 20.91 45.84 -38.66
CA ASN A 52 19.52 45.88 -39.12
C ASN A 52 18.87 47.25 -38.81
N ALA A 53 17.79 47.59 -39.52
CA ALA A 53 17.11 48.88 -39.37
C ALA A 53 16.59 49.10 -37.94
N GLU A 54 16.73 50.33 -37.43
CA GLU A 54 16.32 50.72 -36.07
C GLU A 54 14.78 50.73 -35.88
N ASP A 55 14.02 50.75 -36.97
CA ASP A 55 12.54 50.76 -37.02
C ASP A 55 11.91 49.36 -37.02
N ASP A 56 12.60 48.35 -36.48
CA ASP A 56 12.09 46.98 -36.38
C ASP A 56 10.89 46.92 -35.41
N PRO A 57 9.73 46.39 -35.83
CA PRO A 57 8.54 46.33 -34.98
C PRO A 57 8.71 45.48 -33.70
N ILE A 58 9.73 44.61 -33.62
CA ILE A 58 9.95 43.72 -32.46
C ILE A 58 11.15 44.15 -31.61
N HIS A 59 12.26 44.55 -32.24
CA HIS A 59 13.52 44.89 -31.56
C HIS A 59 13.95 46.35 -31.74
N GLY A 60 13.07 47.20 -32.26
CA GLY A 60 13.34 48.62 -32.49
C GLY A 60 13.38 49.42 -31.19
N LYS A 61 14.12 50.52 -31.20
CA LYS A 61 14.31 51.41 -30.04
C LYS A 61 13.01 52.11 -29.60
N SER A 62 12.07 52.22 -30.53
CA SER A 62 10.73 52.80 -30.33
C SER A 62 9.68 51.76 -29.91
N SER A 63 10.05 50.49 -29.79
CA SER A 63 9.12 49.44 -29.36
C SER A 63 9.06 49.38 -27.82
N ASP A 64 7.85 49.47 -27.25
CA ASP A 64 7.60 49.27 -25.80
C ASP A 64 7.82 47.81 -25.34
N LEU A 65 8.32 46.95 -26.23
CA LEU A 65 8.46 45.50 -26.05
C LEU A 65 9.89 45.09 -25.66
N THR A 66 10.85 46.02 -25.67
CA THR A 66 12.26 45.76 -25.38
C THR A 66 12.74 46.52 -24.15
N GLU A 67 13.59 45.87 -23.35
CA GLU A 67 14.27 46.48 -22.20
C GLU A 67 15.76 46.12 -22.25
N THR A 68 16.62 47.10 -21.99
CA THR A 68 18.07 46.90 -22.02
C THR A 68 18.53 46.18 -20.76
N VAL A 69 18.94 44.93 -20.92
CA VAL A 69 19.44 44.10 -19.80
C VAL A 69 20.97 44.17 -19.75
N TYR A 70 21.49 44.79 -18.69
CA TYR A 70 22.93 44.86 -18.45
C TYR A 70 23.51 43.52 -17.96
N ILE A 71 24.56 43.02 -18.61
CA ILE A 71 25.30 41.83 -18.17
C ILE A 71 26.28 42.24 -17.05
N PRO A 72 26.16 41.67 -15.83
CA PRO A 72 27.03 42.06 -14.72
C PRO A 72 28.52 41.83 -15.00
N PRO A 73 29.42 42.64 -14.41
CA PRO A 73 30.85 42.40 -14.50
C PRO A 73 31.19 40.98 -13.98
N TRP A 74 32.05 40.28 -14.72
CA TRP A 74 32.52 38.91 -14.40
C TRP A 74 31.41 37.84 -14.49
N PHE A 75 30.39 38.07 -15.31
CA PHE A 75 29.25 37.16 -15.51
C PHE A 75 29.63 35.69 -15.68
N ARG A 76 30.63 35.38 -16.53
CA ARG A 76 31.13 34.01 -16.76
C ARG A 76 31.65 33.35 -15.48
N PHE A 77 32.37 34.10 -14.64
CA PHE A 77 32.88 33.59 -13.37
C PHE A 77 31.75 33.32 -12.38
N ARG A 78 30.76 34.21 -12.28
CA ARG A 78 29.59 34.02 -11.41
C ARG A 78 28.77 32.79 -11.79
N ILE A 79 28.53 32.58 -13.09
CA ILE A 79 27.86 31.37 -13.58
C ILE A 79 28.68 30.11 -13.25
N CYS A 80 29.99 30.14 -13.50
CA CYS A 80 30.87 29.01 -13.17
C CYS A 80 30.79 28.68 -11.67
N LEU A 81 30.92 29.69 -10.80
CA LEU A 81 30.80 29.53 -9.36
C LEU A 81 29.43 28.99 -8.95
N PHE A 82 28.35 29.48 -9.55
CA PHE A 82 26.99 29.00 -9.28
C PHE A 82 26.81 27.53 -9.67
N VAL A 83 27.29 27.13 -10.85
CA VAL A 83 27.23 25.74 -11.31
C VAL A 83 28.05 24.82 -10.41
N VAL A 84 29.27 25.24 -10.04
CA VAL A 84 30.11 24.49 -9.08
C VAL A 84 29.44 24.40 -7.72
N ALA A 85 28.82 25.47 -7.23
CA ALA A 85 28.12 25.47 -5.95
C ALA A 85 26.91 24.52 -5.96
N ILE A 86 26.12 24.50 -7.03
CA ILE A 86 25.03 23.53 -7.21
C ILE A 86 25.58 22.10 -7.23
N TRP A 87 26.67 21.87 -7.96
CA TRP A 87 27.28 20.54 -8.04
C TRP A 87 27.79 20.07 -6.68
N LEU A 88 28.50 20.92 -5.94
CA LEU A 88 28.97 20.62 -4.59
C LEU A 88 27.81 20.40 -3.62
N PHE A 89 26.76 21.21 -3.69
CA PHE A 89 25.58 21.05 -2.87
C PHE A 89 24.86 19.72 -3.16
N ALA A 90 24.68 19.38 -4.44
CA ALA A 90 24.07 18.12 -4.85
C ALA A 90 24.92 16.92 -4.44
N ALA A 91 26.25 16.99 -4.60
CA ALA A 91 27.17 15.94 -4.18
C ALA A 91 27.16 15.77 -2.65
N ALA A 92 27.28 16.87 -1.90
CA ALA A 92 27.26 16.84 -0.43
C ALA A 92 25.94 16.32 0.11
N THR A 93 24.80 16.74 -0.48
CA THR A 93 23.48 16.26 -0.08
C THR A 93 23.29 14.79 -0.47
N GLY A 94 23.70 14.39 -1.67
CA GLY A 94 23.62 13.01 -2.14
C GLY A 94 24.43 12.06 -1.26
N VAL A 95 25.70 12.38 -1.01
CA VAL A 95 26.58 11.62 -0.11
C VAL A 95 26.06 11.67 1.32
N GLY A 96 25.59 12.83 1.78
CA GLY A 96 25.04 13.00 3.12
C GLY A 96 23.81 12.15 3.37
N VAL A 97 22.89 12.08 2.41
CA VAL A 97 21.65 11.29 2.52
C VAL A 97 21.90 9.80 2.34
N THR A 98 22.95 9.39 1.61
CA THR A 98 23.21 7.97 1.31
C THR A 98 24.29 7.34 2.19
N VAL A 99 25.48 7.94 2.25
CA VAL A 99 26.67 7.37 2.91
C VAL A 99 26.60 7.52 4.42
N ILE A 100 26.17 8.68 4.95
CA ILE A 100 26.12 8.88 6.41
C ILE A 100 25.16 7.88 7.07
N PRO A 101 23.92 7.70 6.60
CA PRO A 101 23.05 6.66 7.13
C PRO A 101 23.61 5.25 6.97
N LEU A 102 24.22 4.94 5.83
CA LEU A 102 24.80 3.62 5.59
C LEU A 102 25.93 3.29 6.57
N LEU A 103 26.88 4.21 6.78
CA LEU A 103 27.98 4.02 7.72
C LEU A 103 27.49 3.92 9.16
N PHE A 104 26.54 4.77 9.54
CA PHE A 104 25.94 4.74 10.87
C PHE A 104 25.22 3.42 11.12
N GLY A 105 24.39 2.97 10.18
CA GLY A 105 23.68 1.70 10.29
C GLY A 105 24.62 0.50 10.31
N ARG A 106 25.70 0.52 9.51
CA ARG A 106 26.73 -0.55 9.53
C ARG A 106 27.40 -0.64 10.91
N ARG A 107 27.73 0.50 11.50
CA ARG A 107 28.32 0.58 12.85
C ARG A 107 27.36 0.07 13.92
N LEU A 108 26.07 0.36 13.78
CA LEU A 108 25.04 -0.15 14.68
C LEU A 108 24.93 -1.67 14.57
N PHE A 109 24.84 -2.21 13.36
CA PHE A 109 24.76 -3.65 13.14
C PHE A 109 25.98 -4.41 13.65
N SER A 110 27.19 -3.88 13.47
CA SER A 110 28.41 -4.50 14.02
C SER A 110 28.44 -4.56 15.55
N ALA A 111 27.63 -3.75 16.25
CA ALA A 111 27.54 -3.77 17.70
C ALA A 111 26.58 -4.85 18.24
N PHE A 112 25.60 -5.28 17.43
CA PHE A 112 24.57 -6.24 17.84
C PHE A 112 24.74 -7.65 17.25
N MET A 113 25.42 -7.78 16.11
CA MET A 113 25.52 -9.05 15.37
C MET A 113 26.85 -9.79 15.68
N PRO A 114 26.86 -11.13 15.76
CA PRO A 114 28.10 -11.91 15.92
C PRO A 114 29.11 -11.66 14.78
N GLU A 115 30.40 -11.74 15.11
CA GLU A 115 31.49 -11.61 14.14
C GLU A 115 31.35 -12.67 13.03
N GLY A 116 31.14 -12.23 11.79
CA GLY A 116 31.04 -13.10 10.60
C GLY A 116 29.72 -13.02 9.82
N ALA A 117 28.71 -12.27 10.29
CA ALA A 117 27.48 -12.06 9.54
C ALA A 117 27.67 -11.02 8.41
N HIS A 118 27.64 -11.46 7.15
CA HIS A 118 27.68 -10.55 5.99
C HIS A 118 26.31 -9.91 5.78
N ILE A 119 26.17 -8.64 6.18
CA ILE A 119 24.92 -7.89 6.08
C ILE A 119 24.88 -7.12 4.75
N ASN A 120 23.74 -7.18 4.06
CA ASN A 120 23.51 -6.40 2.86
C ASN A 120 23.43 -4.90 3.19
N ASP A 121 24.14 -4.06 2.43
CA ASP A 121 24.25 -2.61 2.64
C ASP A 121 22.88 -1.90 2.63
N ILE A 122 21.87 -2.48 1.97
CA ILE A 122 20.50 -1.95 1.99
C ILE A 122 19.86 -1.96 3.38
N TYR A 123 20.16 -2.98 4.20
CA TYR A 123 19.65 -3.06 5.57
C TYR A 123 20.35 -2.04 6.47
N ALA A 124 21.68 -1.94 6.34
CA ALA A 124 22.48 -0.93 7.05
C ALA A 124 21.98 0.49 6.72
N PHE A 125 21.80 0.80 5.43
CA PHE A 125 21.25 2.08 4.99
C PHE A 125 19.86 2.35 5.57
N SER A 126 18.94 1.38 5.48
CA SER A 126 17.56 1.53 5.95
C SER A 126 17.49 1.83 7.44
N VAL A 127 18.19 1.06 8.27
CA VAL A 127 18.20 1.29 9.72
C VAL A 127 18.82 2.65 10.05
N GLY A 128 19.92 3.00 9.38
CA GLY A 128 20.58 4.27 9.61
C GLY A 128 19.70 5.47 9.26
N ILE A 129 18.99 5.43 8.13
CA ILE A 129 18.18 6.58 7.68
C ILE A 129 16.95 6.76 8.56
N TYR A 130 16.34 5.67 9.05
CA TYR A 130 15.23 5.76 9.99
C TYR A 130 15.66 6.33 11.34
N ILE A 131 16.79 5.89 11.91
CA ILE A 131 17.24 6.37 13.22
C ILE A 131 17.70 7.82 13.13
N LEU A 132 18.55 8.16 12.17
CA LEU A 132 19.03 9.53 11.99
C LEU A 132 17.88 10.47 11.60
N GLY A 133 16.95 10.00 10.76
CA GLY A 133 15.74 10.74 10.40
C GLY A 133 14.83 10.99 11.61
N ALA A 134 14.61 9.99 12.46
CA ALA A 134 13.84 10.12 13.69
C ALA A 134 14.54 11.06 14.69
N ALA A 135 15.87 10.98 14.81
CA ALA A 135 16.65 11.88 15.67
C ALA A 135 16.60 13.33 15.15
N ALA A 136 16.75 13.55 13.85
CA ALA A 136 16.62 14.87 13.23
C ALA A 136 15.20 15.42 13.39
N TYR A 137 14.18 14.62 13.10
CA TYR A 137 12.78 14.99 13.30
C TYR A 137 12.49 15.36 14.76
N GLY A 138 12.98 14.53 15.69
CA GLY A 138 12.93 14.79 17.13
C GLY A 138 13.58 16.12 17.47
N ALA A 139 14.80 16.36 16.98
CA ALA A 139 15.56 17.61 17.18
C ALA A 139 14.78 18.84 16.69
N PHE A 140 14.22 18.80 15.48
CA PHE A 140 13.42 19.89 14.92
C PHE A 140 12.14 20.17 15.72
N HIS A 141 11.54 19.12 16.31
CA HIS A 141 10.29 19.23 17.06
C HIS A 141 10.50 19.21 18.59
N LEU A 142 11.74 19.36 19.07
CA LEU A 142 12.08 19.27 20.50
C LEU A 142 11.23 20.23 21.34
N ARG A 143 11.03 21.46 20.88
CA ARG A 143 10.22 22.45 21.61
C ARG A 143 8.76 22.03 21.74
N ASN A 144 8.18 21.42 20.70
CA ASN A 144 6.80 20.94 20.73
C ASN A 144 6.66 19.71 21.62
N ILE A 145 7.63 18.78 21.56
CA ILE A 145 7.69 17.61 22.43
C ILE A 145 7.84 18.05 23.88
N PHE A 146 8.70 19.02 24.16
CA PHE A 146 8.93 19.53 25.52
C PHE A 146 7.72 20.29 26.05
N ASN A 147 7.04 21.10 25.22
CA ASN A 147 5.81 21.77 25.62
C ASN A 147 4.68 20.76 25.88
N PHE A 148 4.51 19.76 25.01
CA PHE A 148 3.54 18.67 25.21
C PHE A 148 3.82 17.87 26.49
N ALA A 149 5.09 17.52 26.72
CA ALA A 149 5.52 16.84 27.94
C ALA A 149 5.27 17.74 29.16
N ALA A 150 5.69 19.00 29.13
CA ALA A 150 5.50 19.95 30.23
C ALA A 150 4.01 20.17 30.55
N HIS A 151 3.13 20.22 29.55
CA HIS A 151 1.68 20.30 29.77
C HIS A 151 1.09 18.99 30.32
N SER A 152 1.57 17.84 29.85
CA SER A 152 1.16 16.52 30.37
C SER A 152 1.60 16.31 31.83
N PHE A 153 2.78 16.81 32.20
CA PHE A 153 3.31 16.78 33.56
C PHE A 153 2.71 17.87 34.49
N ARG A 154 2.08 18.92 33.93
CA ARG A 154 1.44 20.01 34.68
C ARG A 154 -0.01 19.72 35.08
N HIS A 155 -0.58 18.56 34.74
CA HIS A 155 -1.81 18.15 35.39
C HIS A 155 -1.54 17.94 36.89
N PRO A 156 -2.33 18.55 37.79
CA PRO A 156 -1.93 18.72 39.18
C PRO A 156 -1.83 17.36 39.87
N PHE A 157 -0.68 17.07 40.46
CA PHE A 157 -0.47 16.05 41.49
C PHE A 157 -1.25 16.34 42.80
N ASN A 158 -2.37 17.07 42.74
CA ASN A 158 -3.17 17.47 43.89
C ASN A 158 -4.44 16.63 44.06
N THR A 159 -4.59 15.57 43.27
CA THR A 159 -5.68 14.61 43.40
C THR A 159 -5.11 13.31 43.94
N THR A 160 -5.32 13.06 45.23
CA THR A 160 -4.88 11.87 46.01
C THR A 160 -5.50 10.54 45.52
N TYR A 161 -6.18 10.53 44.37
CA TYR A 161 -6.53 9.30 43.66
C TYR A 161 -5.28 8.75 42.94
N SER A 162 -4.58 7.89 43.67
CA SER A 162 -3.53 6.94 43.28
C SER A 162 -2.88 7.14 41.90
N THR A 163 -1.70 7.77 41.86
CA THR A 163 -0.76 7.73 40.71
C THR A 163 -0.61 6.33 40.10
N PHE A 164 -0.74 5.29 40.93
CA PHE A 164 -0.74 3.89 40.53
C PHE A 164 -1.89 3.49 39.59
N SER A 165 -3.11 4.01 39.78
CA SER A 165 -4.25 3.70 38.89
C SER A 165 -4.11 4.38 37.53
N ILE A 166 -3.57 5.60 37.50
CA ILE A 166 -3.28 6.34 36.26
C ILE A 166 -2.17 5.63 35.48
N LEU A 167 -1.05 5.29 36.14
CA LEU A 167 0.01 4.47 35.55
C LEU A 167 -0.53 3.13 35.04
N GLY A 168 -1.41 2.48 35.80
CA GLY A 168 -2.08 1.24 35.41
C GLY A 168 -2.94 1.40 34.15
N GLN A 169 -3.66 2.52 33.99
CA GLN A 169 -4.45 2.80 32.79
C GLN A 169 -3.57 3.01 31.55
N TYR A 170 -2.51 3.80 31.66
CA TYR A 170 -1.57 3.99 30.55
C TYR A 170 -0.82 2.69 30.20
N ALA A 171 -0.43 1.90 31.20
CA ALA A 171 0.18 0.60 30.98
C ALA A 171 -0.79 -0.38 30.30
N ALA A 172 -2.05 -0.43 30.73
CA ALA A 172 -3.08 -1.24 30.09
C ALA A 172 -3.38 -0.78 28.66
N GLN A 173 -3.37 0.53 28.40
CA GLN A 173 -3.49 1.08 27.06
C GLN A 173 -2.30 0.68 26.19
N ALA A 174 -1.08 0.86 26.67
CA ALA A 174 0.13 0.46 25.95
C ALA A 174 0.14 -1.05 25.65
N ALA A 175 -0.27 -1.88 26.62
CA ALA A 175 -0.42 -3.32 26.44
C ALA A 175 -1.50 -3.65 25.39
N SER A 176 -2.63 -2.94 25.38
CA SER A 176 -3.70 -3.10 24.38
C SER A 176 -3.19 -2.76 22.97
N ILE A 177 -2.51 -1.62 22.82
CA ILE A 177 -1.89 -1.21 21.55
C ILE A 177 -0.89 -2.28 21.10
N ALA A 178 0.07 -2.64 21.95
CA ALA A 178 1.10 -3.60 21.64
C ALA A 178 0.50 -4.97 21.23
N TYR A 179 -0.54 -5.42 21.95
CA TYR A 179 -1.22 -6.67 21.64
C TYR A 179 -1.97 -6.60 20.29
N VAL A 180 -2.83 -5.61 20.09
CA VAL A 180 -3.68 -5.52 18.88
C VAL A 180 -2.84 -5.31 17.63
N TYR A 181 -1.92 -4.35 17.65
CA TYR A 181 -1.07 -4.06 16.50
C TYR A 181 0.03 -5.11 16.33
N GLY A 182 0.57 -5.66 17.41
CA GLY A 182 1.51 -6.80 17.35
C GLY A 182 0.87 -8.03 16.73
N ALA A 183 -0.39 -8.34 17.07
CA ALA A 183 -1.13 -9.42 16.43
C ALA A 183 -1.32 -9.18 14.93
N LEU A 184 -1.56 -7.93 14.51
CA LEU A 184 -1.77 -7.57 13.11
C LEU A 184 -0.47 -7.52 12.29
N ILE A 185 0.61 -6.97 12.83
CA ILE A 185 1.86 -6.68 12.10
C ILE A 185 2.85 -7.83 12.21
N VAL A 186 2.84 -8.58 13.32
CA VAL A 186 3.80 -9.66 13.55
C VAL A 186 3.10 -11.01 13.38
N VAL A 187 2.13 -11.31 14.23
CA VAL A 187 1.54 -12.67 14.31
C VAL A 187 0.82 -13.05 13.02
N LEU A 188 -0.07 -12.19 12.52
CA LEU A 188 -0.88 -12.49 11.34
C LEU A 188 -0.03 -12.73 10.07
N PRO A 189 0.97 -11.89 9.74
CA PRO A 189 1.91 -12.15 8.66
C PRO A 189 2.67 -13.46 8.81
N VAL A 190 3.17 -13.79 10.01
CA VAL A 190 3.86 -15.07 10.24
C VAL A 190 2.91 -16.25 9.99
N LEU A 191 1.66 -16.18 10.48
CA LEU A 191 0.68 -17.24 10.24
C LEU A 191 0.38 -17.42 8.74
N PHE A 192 0.25 -16.32 8.00
CA PHE A 192 0.07 -16.36 6.54
C PHE A 192 1.28 -16.92 5.82
N ALA A 193 2.49 -16.52 6.23
CA ALA A 193 3.74 -17.01 5.67
C ALA A 193 3.86 -18.53 5.85
N VAL A 194 3.73 -19.00 7.09
CA VAL A 194 3.76 -20.44 7.43
C VAL A 194 2.67 -21.20 6.67
N PHE A 195 1.46 -20.66 6.58
CA PHE A 195 0.40 -21.30 5.80
C PHE A 195 0.80 -21.48 4.32
N LEU A 196 1.31 -20.45 3.65
CA LEU A 196 1.75 -20.58 2.27
C LEU A 196 2.98 -21.47 2.11
N GLU A 197 3.86 -21.47 3.11
CA GLU A 197 5.04 -22.33 3.16
C GLU A 197 4.64 -23.80 3.03
N PHE A 198 3.73 -24.26 3.90
CA PHE A 198 3.29 -25.65 3.93
C PHE A 198 2.38 -26.03 2.77
N TYR A 199 1.49 -25.13 2.36
CA TYR A 199 0.47 -25.46 1.35
C TYR A 199 0.93 -25.25 -0.10
N VAL A 200 1.91 -24.39 -0.33
CA VAL A 200 2.32 -23.98 -1.69
C VAL A 200 3.82 -24.14 -1.88
N LEU A 201 4.65 -23.49 -1.05
CA LEU A 201 6.08 -23.34 -1.34
C LEU A 201 6.87 -24.64 -1.14
N ILE A 202 6.70 -25.35 -0.02
CA ILE A 202 7.37 -26.63 0.24
C ILE A 202 7.00 -27.68 -0.82
N PRO A 203 5.71 -27.91 -1.16
CA PRO A 203 5.33 -28.85 -2.21
C PRO A 203 5.85 -28.44 -3.60
N LEU A 204 5.83 -27.15 -3.92
CA LEU A 204 6.33 -26.64 -5.19
C LEU A 204 7.85 -26.82 -5.32
N HIS A 205 8.60 -26.51 -4.25
CA HIS A 205 10.05 -26.72 -4.19
C HIS A 205 10.39 -28.21 -4.31
N ALA A 206 9.66 -29.08 -3.62
CA ALA A 206 9.82 -30.53 -3.72
C ALA A 206 9.59 -31.07 -5.14
N TYR A 207 8.74 -30.41 -5.94
CA TYR A 207 8.47 -30.80 -7.34
C TYR A 207 9.49 -30.21 -8.33
N LEU A 208 9.87 -28.94 -8.16
CA LEU A 208 10.73 -28.22 -9.11
C LEU A 208 12.23 -28.39 -8.86
N GLY A 209 12.63 -28.58 -7.61
CA GLY A 209 14.03 -28.69 -7.18
C GLY A 209 14.33 -30.01 -6.47
N PRO A 210 14.17 -31.18 -7.13
CA PRO A 210 14.44 -32.46 -6.50
C PRO A 210 15.92 -32.54 -6.08
N GLY A 211 16.17 -32.61 -4.77
CA GLY A 211 17.51 -32.75 -4.18
C GLY A 211 18.08 -31.50 -3.51
N GLU A 212 17.44 -30.33 -3.65
CA GLU A 212 17.85 -29.12 -2.92
C GLU A 212 17.11 -29.00 -1.58
N THR A 213 17.85 -28.70 -0.51
CA THR A 213 17.26 -28.49 0.81
C THR A 213 16.47 -27.17 0.81
N HIS A 214 15.19 -27.24 1.14
CA HIS A 214 14.35 -26.06 1.29
C HIS A 214 14.81 -25.23 2.51
N VAL A 215 15.19 -23.97 2.28
CA VAL A 215 15.64 -23.04 3.34
C VAL A 215 14.55 -22.00 3.58
N ILE A 216 14.08 -21.93 4.83
CA ILE A 216 13.08 -20.95 5.26
C ILE A 216 13.80 -19.65 5.62
N HIS A 217 13.49 -18.57 4.90
CA HIS A 217 14.07 -17.26 5.11
C HIS A 217 13.15 -16.38 5.94
N ILE A 218 13.27 -16.45 7.27
CA ILE A 218 12.36 -15.81 8.24
C ILE A 218 11.93 -14.39 7.85
N ILE A 219 12.88 -13.51 7.50
CA ILE A 219 12.58 -12.11 7.17
C ILE A 219 11.82 -12.02 5.84
N GLN A 220 12.27 -12.76 4.82
CA GLN A 220 11.64 -12.75 3.49
C GLN A 220 10.22 -13.32 3.58
N ASP A 221 10.06 -14.46 4.25
CA ASP A 221 8.78 -15.13 4.40
C ASP A 221 7.82 -14.27 5.23
N TRP A 222 8.29 -13.60 6.28
CA TRP A 222 7.50 -12.62 7.02
C TRP A 222 7.04 -11.45 6.13
N THR A 223 7.92 -10.90 5.29
CA THR A 223 7.53 -9.81 4.36
C THR A 223 6.51 -10.27 3.32
N LEU A 224 6.65 -11.50 2.80
CA LEU A 224 5.69 -12.12 1.90
C LEU A 224 4.36 -12.33 2.62
N GLY A 225 4.37 -12.89 3.83
CA GLY A 225 3.21 -13.02 4.69
C GLY A 225 2.49 -11.70 4.93
N PHE A 226 3.23 -10.61 5.14
CA PHE A 226 2.66 -9.26 5.29
C PHE A 226 1.99 -8.79 4.00
N LEU A 227 2.65 -8.98 2.85
CA LEU A 227 2.09 -8.65 1.55
C LEU A 227 0.78 -9.41 1.29
N TYR A 228 0.77 -10.72 1.53
CA TYR A 228 -0.41 -11.55 1.29
C TYR A 228 -1.54 -11.26 2.29
N ALA A 229 -1.23 -11.08 3.57
CA ALA A 229 -2.21 -10.65 4.57
C ALA A 229 -2.84 -9.30 4.19
N ARG A 230 -2.05 -8.36 3.64
CA ARG A 230 -2.54 -7.07 3.15
C ARG A 230 -3.47 -7.21 1.93
N ILE A 231 -3.14 -8.10 0.98
CA ILE A 231 -4.01 -8.39 -0.17
C ILE A 231 -5.33 -9.02 0.32
N ALA A 232 -5.25 -10.02 1.20
CA ALA A 232 -6.42 -10.68 1.79
C ALA A 232 -7.31 -9.68 2.53
N ALA A 233 -6.71 -8.79 3.34
CA ALA A 233 -7.42 -7.73 4.04
C ALA A 233 -8.15 -6.79 3.07
N ARG A 234 -7.52 -6.39 1.94
CA ARG A 234 -8.19 -5.56 0.93
C ARG A 234 -9.40 -6.24 0.30
N ILE A 235 -9.33 -7.55 0.08
CA ILE A 235 -10.45 -8.32 -0.48
C ILE A 235 -11.57 -8.45 0.57
N LEU A 236 -11.25 -8.84 1.80
CA LEU A 236 -12.20 -9.03 2.89
C LEU A 236 -12.90 -7.72 3.31
N LEU A 237 -12.16 -6.61 3.25
CA LEU A 237 -12.64 -5.28 3.62
C LEU A 237 -13.15 -4.46 2.42
N TRP A 238 -13.23 -5.07 1.22
CA TRP A 238 -13.67 -4.38 -0.01
C TRP A 238 -15.04 -3.71 0.16
N ASN A 239 -15.96 -4.38 0.85
CA ASN A 239 -17.28 -3.82 1.16
C ASN A 239 -17.28 -3.20 2.56
N PRO A 240 -17.49 -1.87 2.71
CA PRO A 240 -17.59 -1.21 4.01
C PRO A 240 -18.75 -1.73 4.87
N ARG A 241 -19.80 -2.30 4.25
CA ARG A 241 -20.96 -2.87 4.94
C ARG A 241 -20.73 -4.30 5.43
N SER A 242 -19.59 -4.91 5.11
CA SER A 242 -19.28 -6.28 5.57
C SER A 242 -19.18 -6.33 7.10
N LEU A 243 -19.42 -7.52 7.66
CA LEU A 243 -19.29 -7.74 9.11
C LEU A 243 -17.85 -7.51 9.59
N ILE A 244 -16.87 -7.88 8.77
CA ILE A 244 -15.44 -7.74 9.05
C ILE A 244 -15.07 -6.25 9.10
N SER A 245 -15.52 -5.45 8.13
CA SER A 245 -15.27 -4.01 8.09
C SER A 245 -15.87 -3.29 9.30
N ARG A 246 -17.11 -3.62 9.67
CA ARG A 246 -17.76 -3.04 10.86
C ARG A 246 -17.08 -3.46 12.16
N ALA A 247 -16.65 -4.72 12.26
CA ALA A 247 -15.90 -5.20 13.42
C ALA A 247 -14.54 -4.49 13.55
N LEU A 248 -13.84 -4.23 12.44
CA LEU A 248 -12.55 -3.54 12.45
C LEU A 248 -12.72 -2.07 12.86
N GLN A 249 -13.73 -1.40 12.31
CA GLN A 249 -14.07 -0.03 12.71
C GLN A 249 -14.45 0.05 14.19
N ALA A 250 -15.16 -0.95 14.71
CA ALA A 250 -15.50 -1.02 16.13
C ALA A 250 -14.29 -1.23 17.04
N VAL A 251 -13.22 -1.90 16.57
CA VAL A 251 -11.96 -2.06 17.33
C VAL A 251 -11.25 -0.72 17.50
N VAL A 252 -11.29 0.14 16.49
CA VAL A 252 -10.55 1.43 16.45
C VAL A 252 -11.46 2.64 16.72
N ARG A 253 -12.71 2.40 17.13
CA ARG A 253 -13.74 3.45 17.29
C ARG A 253 -13.32 4.56 18.26
N ASP A 254 -12.64 4.18 19.33
CA ASP A 254 -12.24 5.11 20.40
C ASP A 254 -10.88 5.78 20.10
N GLY A 255 -10.38 5.64 18.86
CA GLY A 255 -9.12 6.21 18.36
C GLY A 255 -8.03 5.16 18.15
N TYR A 256 -7.03 5.48 17.32
CA TYR A 256 -5.91 4.57 17.02
C TYR A 256 -5.03 4.25 18.23
N LEU A 257 -5.00 5.12 19.24
CA LEU A 257 -4.24 4.90 20.47
C LEU A 257 -5.07 4.19 21.56
N HIS A 258 -6.36 3.95 21.34
CA HIS A 258 -7.23 3.24 22.30
C HIS A 258 -7.95 2.07 21.62
N PRO A 259 -7.21 1.07 21.10
CA PRO A 259 -7.85 -0.08 20.47
C PRO A 259 -8.55 -0.97 21.50
N ASN A 260 -9.72 -1.50 21.14
CA ASN A 260 -10.46 -2.44 21.99
C ASN A 260 -9.89 -3.88 21.83
N ALA A 261 -8.93 -4.25 22.68
CA ALA A 261 -8.29 -5.56 22.63
C ALA A 261 -9.27 -6.74 22.76
N ARG A 262 -10.28 -6.64 23.63
CA ARG A 262 -11.26 -7.72 23.84
C ARG A 262 -12.06 -8.01 22.58
N LEU A 263 -12.49 -6.96 21.89
CA LEU A 263 -13.18 -7.09 20.62
C LEU A 263 -12.24 -7.61 19.54
N ALA A 264 -11.00 -7.11 19.48
CA ALA A 264 -9.99 -7.58 18.54
C ALA A 264 -9.73 -9.09 18.69
N THR A 265 -9.61 -9.58 19.93
CA THR A 265 -9.42 -11.00 20.20
C THR A 265 -10.61 -11.83 19.72
N ARG A 266 -11.83 -11.45 20.08
CA ARG A 266 -13.04 -12.24 19.78
C ARG A 266 -13.43 -12.21 18.31
N ALA A 267 -13.24 -11.07 17.65
CA ALA A 267 -13.65 -10.89 16.26
C ALA A 267 -12.56 -11.30 15.25
N PHE A 268 -11.28 -11.19 15.62
CA PHE A 268 -10.16 -11.40 14.69
C PHE A 268 -9.15 -12.41 15.21
N VAL A 269 -8.43 -12.13 16.30
CA VAL A 269 -7.26 -12.93 16.69
C VAL A 269 -7.62 -14.39 16.96
N LEU A 270 -8.71 -14.64 17.70
CA LEU A 270 -9.13 -16.00 18.04
C LEU A 270 -9.72 -16.74 16.83
N PRO A 271 -10.68 -16.20 16.06
CA PRO A 271 -11.16 -16.88 14.86
C PRO A 271 -10.06 -17.16 13.83
N ILE A 272 -9.19 -16.19 13.58
CA ILE A 272 -8.08 -16.34 12.63
C ILE A 272 -7.05 -17.33 13.18
N GLY A 273 -6.71 -17.23 14.46
CA GLY A 273 -5.79 -18.15 15.12
C GLY A 273 -6.29 -19.58 15.11
N VAL A 274 -7.58 -19.81 15.41
CA VAL A 274 -8.22 -21.13 15.33
C VAL A 274 -8.23 -21.65 13.90
N PHE A 275 -8.53 -20.80 12.92
CA PHE A 275 -8.47 -21.19 11.51
C PHE A 275 -7.08 -21.66 11.10
N PHE A 276 -6.03 -20.86 11.36
CA PHE A 276 -4.66 -21.23 11.02
C PHE A 276 -4.15 -22.43 11.83
N ALA A 277 -4.50 -22.52 13.11
CA ALA A 277 -4.15 -23.68 13.92
C ALA A 277 -4.81 -24.95 13.38
N ALA A 278 -6.08 -24.89 12.98
CA ALA A 278 -6.76 -26.03 12.38
C ALA A 278 -6.13 -26.43 11.05
N THR A 279 -5.86 -25.47 10.15
CA THR A 279 -5.26 -25.78 8.84
C THR A 279 -3.82 -26.27 8.93
N LEU A 280 -3.05 -25.85 9.93
CA LEU A 280 -1.67 -26.33 10.11
C LEU A 280 -1.62 -27.66 10.88
N LEU A 281 -2.36 -27.79 11.98
CA LEU A 281 -2.26 -28.96 12.85
C LEU A 281 -3.06 -30.16 12.34
N LEU A 282 -4.19 -29.97 11.67
CA LEU A 282 -5.03 -31.08 11.23
C LEU A 282 -4.33 -31.95 10.17
N PRO A 283 -3.75 -31.42 9.08
CA PRO A 283 -2.99 -32.24 8.13
C PRO A 283 -1.77 -32.89 8.76
N LEU A 284 -1.09 -32.18 9.68
CA LEU A 284 0.07 -32.70 10.40
C LEU A 284 -0.29 -33.93 11.24
N THR A 285 -1.34 -33.84 12.05
CA THR A 285 -1.82 -34.94 12.90
C THR A 285 -2.33 -36.11 12.06
N LEU A 286 -3.02 -35.85 10.94
CA LEU A 286 -3.43 -36.90 10.00
C LEU A 286 -2.23 -37.62 9.36
N ALA A 287 -1.19 -36.89 8.95
CA ALA A 287 0.02 -37.48 8.42
C ALA A 287 0.79 -38.28 9.47
N GLN A 288 0.88 -37.79 10.72
CA GLN A 288 1.46 -38.53 11.84
C GLN A 288 0.69 -39.82 12.10
N LEU A 289 -0.64 -39.76 12.14
CA LEU A 289 -1.49 -40.93 12.35
C LEU A 289 -1.31 -41.95 11.21
N ALA A 290 -1.37 -41.51 9.96
CA ALA A 290 -1.17 -42.36 8.79
C ALA A 290 0.22 -43.01 8.79
N ASN A 291 1.27 -42.26 9.15
CA ASN A 291 2.64 -42.75 9.24
C ASN A 291 2.86 -43.74 10.38
N SER A 292 2.15 -43.57 11.50
CA SER A 292 2.25 -44.49 12.65
C SER A 292 1.43 -45.77 12.49
N THR A 293 0.42 -45.76 11.62
CA THR A 293 -0.51 -46.89 11.43
C THR A 293 -0.25 -47.60 10.10
N TYR A 294 -0.70 -47.02 8.98
CA TYR A 294 -0.70 -47.65 7.67
C TYR A 294 0.68 -47.66 7.00
N TYR A 295 1.46 -46.59 7.17
CA TYR A 295 2.79 -46.44 6.57
C TYR A 295 3.94 -46.68 7.55
N ALA A 296 3.69 -47.42 8.64
CA ALA A 296 4.67 -47.65 9.71
C ALA A 296 5.97 -48.30 9.18
N SER A 297 5.85 -49.29 8.30
CA SER A 297 6.96 -50.08 7.75
C SER A 297 7.61 -49.50 6.50
N VAL A 298 7.19 -48.31 6.05
CA VAL A 298 7.70 -47.70 4.82
C VAL A 298 8.98 -46.92 5.09
N ASP A 299 9.84 -46.84 4.08
CA ASP A 299 11.10 -46.10 4.10
C ASP A 299 10.93 -44.61 4.46
N ALA A 300 11.98 -44.03 5.04
CA ALA A 300 12.01 -42.66 5.52
C ALA A 300 11.76 -41.63 4.41
N GLU A 301 12.22 -41.89 3.18
CA GLU A 301 12.01 -40.99 2.05
C GLU A 301 10.51 -40.85 1.71
N THR A 302 9.77 -41.94 1.80
CA THR A 302 8.32 -41.93 1.52
C THR A 302 7.54 -41.23 2.63
N LYS A 303 7.97 -41.36 3.89
CA LYS A 303 7.37 -40.62 5.02
C LYS A 303 7.52 -39.11 4.86
N THR A 304 8.67 -38.64 4.36
CA THR A 304 8.87 -37.22 4.02
C THR A 304 7.91 -36.77 2.92
N LYS A 305 7.74 -37.58 1.85
CA LYS A 305 6.77 -37.27 0.78
C LYS A 305 5.33 -37.18 1.30
N ILE A 306 4.95 -38.02 2.26
CA ILE A 306 3.61 -37.95 2.88
C ILE A 306 3.40 -36.61 3.59
N TYR A 307 4.37 -36.14 4.39
CA TYR A 307 4.27 -34.83 5.04
C TYR A 307 4.21 -33.67 4.05
N THR A 308 4.88 -33.78 2.90
CA THR A 308 4.82 -32.76 1.85
C THR A 308 3.47 -32.75 1.13
N LEU A 309 2.90 -33.92 0.83
CA LEU A 309 1.67 -34.03 0.02
C LEU A 309 0.37 -33.88 0.81
N VAL A 310 0.39 -34.10 2.13
CA VAL A 310 -0.82 -34.01 2.96
C VAL A 310 -1.43 -32.61 2.96
N TYR A 311 -0.62 -31.55 2.91
CA TYR A 311 -1.09 -30.16 2.93
C TYR A 311 -1.80 -29.78 1.61
N PRO A 312 -1.19 -29.92 0.41
CA PRO A 312 -1.89 -29.74 -0.85
C PRO A 312 -3.17 -30.58 -0.97
N LEU A 313 -3.13 -31.83 -0.49
CA LEU A 313 -4.30 -32.70 -0.50
C LEU A 313 -5.42 -32.15 0.39
N ALA A 314 -5.11 -31.72 1.62
CA ALA A 314 -6.09 -31.12 2.52
C ALA A 314 -6.70 -29.84 1.92
N LEU A 315 -5.89 -29.02 1.24
CA LEU A 315 -6.38 -27.84 0.51
C LEU A 315 -7.32 -28.24 -0.63
N ALA A 316 -6.94 -29.22 -1.45
CA ALA A 316 -7.77 -29.70 -2.55
C ALA A 316 -9.12 -30.20 -2.04
N VAL A 317 -9.14 -31.03 -0.99
CA VAL A 317 -10.39 -31.51 -0.36
C VAL A 317 -11.23 -30.35 0.18
N GLY A 318 -10.61 -29.39 0.87
CA GLY A 318 -11.30 -28.22 1.39
C GLY A 318 -11.91 -27.34 0.29
N LEU A 319 -11.18 -27.10 -0.79
CA LEU A 319 -11.65 -26.35 -1.95
C LEU A 319 -12.78 -27.09 -2.68
N SER A 320 -12.67 -28.41 -2.86
CA SER A 320 -13.75 -29.22 -3.44
C SER A 320 -15.02 -29.15 -2.60
N ALA A 321 -14.92 -29.26 -1.26
CA ALA A 321 -16.06 -29.13 -0.36
C ALA A 321 -16.68 -27.72 -0.42
N TRP A 322 -15.85 -26.67 -0.46
CA TRP A 322 -16.31 -25.29 -0.59
C TRP A 322 -17.02 -25.04 -1.92
N MET A 323 -16.48 -25.55 -3.03
CA MET A 323 -17.13 -25.47 -4.35
C MET A 323 -18.47 -26.20 -4.36
N ALA A 324 -18.52 -27.43 -3.81
CA ALA A 324 -19.77 -28.19 -3.72
C ALA A 324 -20.84 -27.49 -2.87
N TRP A 325 -20.44 -26.85 -1.77
CA TRP A 325 -21.37 -26.04 -0.98
C TRP A 325 -21.84 -24.80 -1.75
N GLY A 326 -20.91 -24.13 -2.45
CA GLY A 326 -21.21 -22.96 -3.27
C GLY A 326 -22.20 -23.26 -4.40
N THR A 327 -22.06 -24.40 -5.08
CA THR A 327 -22.99 -24.82 -6.13
C THR A 327 -24.38 -25.10 -5.57
N VAL A 328 -24.50 -25.81 -4.44
CA VAL A 328 -25.79 -26.03 -3.76
C VAL A 328 -26.47 -24.70 -3.42
N GLN A 329 -25.73 -23.75 -2.85
CA GLN A 329 -26.26 -22.42 -2.51
C GLN A 329 -26.65 -21.60 -3.74
N ALA A 330 -25.91 -21.72 -4.84
CA ALA A 330 -26.24 -21.05 -6.09
C ALA A 330 -27.52 -21.62 -6.71
N THR A 331 -27.66 -22.95 -6.71
CA THR A 331 -28.88 -23.62 -7.18
C THR A 331 -30.09 -23.27 -6.32
N GLU A 332 -29.92 -23.17 -5.00
CA GLU A 332 -30.98 -22.73 -4.08
C GLU A 332 -31.46 -21.31 -4.40
N ARG A 333 -30.51 -20.36 -4.53
CA ARG A 333 -30.83 -18.97 -4.88
C ARG A 333 -31.46 -18.85 -6.26
N TRP A 334 -30.96 -19.59 -7.23
CA TRP A 334 -31.52 -19.62 -8.58
C TRP A 334 -32.95 -20.17 -8.57
N ARG A 335 -33.21 -21.24 -7.80
CA ARG A 335 -34.56 -21.79 -7.65
C ARG A 335 -35.53 -20.79 -7.02
N GLN A 336 -35.12 -20.09 -5.96
CA GLN A 336 -35.95 -19.05 -5.34
C GLN A 336 -36.25 -17.92 -6.32
N ARG A 337 -35.25 -17.47 -7.10
CA ARG A 337 -35.44 -16.44 -8.11
C ARG A 337 -36.46 -16.84 -9.18
N ILE A 338 -36.37 -18.07 -9.70
CA ILE A 338 -37.35 -18.57 -10.68
C ILE A 338 -38.74 -18.60 -10.06
N LYS A 339 -38.86 -19.08 -8.82
CA LYS A 339 -40.13 -19.10 -8.10
C LYS A 339 -40.69 -17.68 -8.01
N ASP A 340 -39.92 -16.73 -7.51
CA ASP A 340 -40.35 -15.34 -7.36
C ASP A 340 -40.77 -14.73 -8.70
N GLU A 341 -40.00 -14.93 -9.77
CA GLU A 341 -40.33 -14.46 -11.12
C GLU A 341 -41.64 -15.06 -11.64
N VAL A 342 -41.85 -16.37 -11.49
CA VAL A 342 -43.08 -17.05 -11.94
C VAL A 342 -44.30 -16.61 -11.12
N TYR A 343 -44.17 -16.49 -9.80
CA TYR A 343 -45.25 -16.03 -8.93
C TYR A 343 -45.60 -14.56 -9.19
N LEU A 344 -44.59 -13.69 -9.39
CA LEU A 344 -44.81 -12.28 -9.76
C LEU A 344 -45.46 -12.12 -11.13
N ILE A 345 -45.12 -12.99 -12.10
CA ILE A 345 -45.81 -13.04 -13.41
C ILE A 345 -47.27 -13.46 -13.21
N GLY A 346 -47.53 -14.45 -12.35
CA GLY A 346 -48.88 -14.88 -11.97
C GLY A 346 -49.73 -13.77 -11.36
N GLU A 347 -49.16 -13.01 -10.40
CA GLU A 347 -49.84 -11.86 -9.78
C GLU A 347 -50.05 -10.70 -10.76
N ARG A 348 -49.09 -10.43 -11.66
CA ARG A 348 -49.24 -9.40 -12.70
C ARG A 348 -50.34 -9.76 -13.71
N LEU A 349 -50.46 -11.04 -14.08
CA LEU A 349 -51.51 -11.51 -14.98
C LEU A 349 -52.89 -11.45 -14.31
N HIS A 350 -53.01 -11.76 -13.01
CA HIS A 350 -54.26 -11.61 -12.26
C HIS A 350 -54.69 -10.14 -12.14
N ASN A 351 -53.74 -9.25 -11.85
CA ASN A 351 -53.95 -7.80 -11.80
C ASN A 351 -54.34 -7.18 -13.17
N LEU A 352 -53.99 -7.83 -14.29
CA LEU A 352 -54.39 -7.40 -15.64
C LEU A 352 -55.81 -7.89 -16.03
N GLY A 353 -56.33 -8.93 -15.37
CA GLY A 353 -57.68 -9.45 -15.58
C GLY A 353 -58.75 -8.65 -14.81
N GLU A 354 -58.46 -8.25 -13.58
CA GLU A 354 -59.45 -7.56 -12.72
C GLU A 354 -59.65 -6.08 -13.08
N ARG A 355 -58.65 -5.40 -13.68
CA ARG A 355 -58.76 -3.97 -14.02
C ARG A 355 -59.53 -3.67 -15.32
N ARG A 356 -60.09 -4.68 -16.01
CA ARG A 356 -60.85 -4.48 -17.26
C ARG A 356 -62.36 -4.69 -17.14
N ALA A 357 -62.88 -5.02 -15.96
CA ALA A 357 -64.31 -5.20 -15.74
C ALA A 357 -64.79 -4.42 -14.50
N GLY A 358 -65.00 -3.11 -14.67
CA GLY A 358 -65.81 -2.33 -13.72
C GLY A 358 -65.13 -1.07 -13.19
N SER A 359 -65.27 0.03 -13.92
CA SER A 359 -65.60 1.36 -13.36
C SER A 359 -65.43 2.44 -14.43
N ASN A 360 -66.33 2.43 -15.42
CA ASN A 360 -66.66 3.60 -16.22
C ASN A 360 -68.20 3.73 -16.24
N ILE A 361 -68.83 3.92 -15.08
CA ILE A 361 -70.17 4.53 -14.99
C ILE A 361 -70.24 5.31 -13.67
N ILE A 362 -69.83 6.58 -13.69
CA ILE A 362 -70.32 7.56 -12.71
C ILE A 362 -71.59 8.13 -13.32
N THR A 363 -72.73 7.58 -12.92
CA THR A 363 -74.04 8.17 -13.17
C THR A 363 -74.14 9.42 -12.28
N ALA A 364 -74.22 10.60 -12.90
CA ALA A 364 -74.53 11.83 -12.17
C ALA A 364 -75.96 11.73 -11.62
N ALA A 365 -76.10 11.91 -10.30
CA ALA A 365 -77.41 12.02 -9.62
C ALA A 365 -77.96 13.45 -9.79
N PRO A 366 -79.28 13.64 -9.91
CA PRO A 366 -79.89 14.94 -10.15
C PRO A 366 -79.93 15.79 -8.87
N GLU A 367 -79.76 17.10 -9.02
CA GLU A 367 -79.87 18.10 -7.94
C GLU A 367 -81.28 18.13 -7.32
N PRO A 368 -81.41 18.28 -5.99
CA PRO A 368 -82.67 18.66 -5.38
C PRO A 368 -82.78 20.18 -5.20
N GLU A 369 -83.97 20.66 -5.53
CA GLU A 369 -84.42 22.04 -5.52
C GLU A 369 -84.37 22.74 -4.16
N SER A 370 -84.15 24.06 -4.26
CA SER A 370 -84.36 25.08 -3.23
C SER A 370 -85.77 25.03 -2.64
N SER A 371 -85.87 24.90 -1.33
CA SER A 371 -87.02 25.35 -0.54
C SER A 371 -86.51 26.20 0.62
N ALA A 372 -86.58 27.51 0.41
CA ALA A 372 -86.61 28.51 1.46
C ALA A 372 -88.06 28.70 1.91
N ALA A 373 -88.29 28.76 3.22
CA ALA A 373 -89.12 29.75 3.92
C ALA A 373 -89.96 29.17 5.08
N ALA A 374 -89.71 29.79 6.24
CA ALA A 374 -90.68 30.36 7.17
C ALA A 374 -91.33 29.50 8.29
N ALA A 375 -91.21 30.11 9.48
CA ALA A 375 -92.01 30.03 10.71
C ALA A 375 -91.76 28.86 11.66
#